data_AF-A0A7S2F0G0-F1
#
_entry.id   AF-A0A7S2F0G0-F1
#
_cell.length_a   1.000
_cell.length_b   1.000
_cell.length_c   1.000
_cell.angle_alpha   90.00
_cell.angle_beta   90.00
_cell.angle_gamma   90.00
#
_symmetry.space_group_name_H-M   'P 1'
#
loop_
_entity.id
_entity.type
_entity.pdbx_description
1 polymer ?
#
loop_
_entity_poly.entity_id
_entity_poly.type
_entity_poly.pdbx_seq_one_letter_code
_entity_poly.pdbx_strand_id
1 'polypeptide(L)'
;GDGQIGHSLERLREAVVGFARVCAGLGINASTTGASTAAATSSGKSPSSSPSSVALVVLAYHAVHGALVVGASDDVPGDEASIAAGEMNGNTSSIPHAEGATDAPVAGDLAYFSTLLARERAQWVERVLEEHMGELISFVRWAEATTDAERDSEGPKRGGVAMRFFAERWSGIIAAVNKAVEACFGPPRKSVEDDLASGILKQALTQFLLYHTRAKEALSKIGEKGERILTEVGVGMPAIVFEIKKSTGEV
;
A
#
# COMPACT_ATOMS: atom_id res chain seq x y z
N GLY A 1 -5.96 -27.96 -20.49
CA GLY A 1 -5.39 -27.64 -19.17
C GLY A 1 -4.03 -26.98 -19.29
N ASP A 2 -3.02 -27.68 -19.82
CA ASP A 2 -1.61 -27.34 -19.52
C ASP A 2 -0.97 -26.22 -20.36
N GLY A 3 -1.50 -25.92 -21.56
CA GLY A 3 -0.90 -24.91 -22.45
C GLY A 3 -1.09 -23.45 -22.01
N GLN A 4 -2.15 -23.16 -21.25
CA GLN A 4 -2.54 -21.79 -20.89
C GLN A 4 -1.80 -21.30 -19.62
N ILE A 5 -1.43 -22.23 -18.75
CA ILE A 5 -0.62 -21.99 -17.55
C ILE A 5 0.83 -21.69 -17.96
N GLY A 6 1.40 -22.45 -18.90
CA GLY A 6 2.75 -22.22 -19.41
C GLY A 6 2.93 -20.85 -20.07
N HIS A 7 1.93 -20.41 -20.83
CA HIS A 7 1.98 -19.08 -21.48
C HIS A 7 1.84 -17.92 -20.49
N SER A 8 1.20 -18.14 -19.34
CA SER A 8 1.05 -17.15 -18.27
C SER A 8 2.32 -17.05 -17.42
N LEU A 9 2.97 -18.19 -17.15
CA LEU A 9 4.26 -18.28 -16.48
C LEU A 9 5.38 -17.64 -17.29
N GLU A 10 5.41 -17.87 -18.60
CA GLU A 10 6.43 -17.25 -19.46
C GLU A 10 6.24 -15.72 -19.54
N ARG A 11 4.99 -15.23 -19.49
CA ARG A 11 4.71 -13.79 -19.39
C ARG A 11 5.11 -13.18 -18.06
N LEU A 12 4.90 -13.88 -16.95
CA LEU A 12 5.36 -13.44 -15.62
C LEU A 12 6.90 -13.42 -15.57
N ARG A 13 7.54 -14.46 -16.11
CA ARG A 13 9.00 -14.56 -16.23
C ARG A 13 9.59 -13.46 -17.11
N GLU A 14 8.97 -13.19 -18.26
CA GLU A 14 9.37 -12.07 -19.14
C GLU A 14 9.18 -10.72 -18.46
N ALA A 15 8.12 -10.52 -17.68
CA ALA A 15 7.91 -9.30 -16.89
C ALA A 15 8.97 -9.13 -15.80
N VAL A 16 9.34 -10.20 -15.09
CA VAL A 16 10.39 -10.21 -14.06
C VAL A 16 11.79 -10.02 -14.67
N VAL A 17 12.09 -10.64 -15.81
CA VAL A 17 13.36 -10.46 -16.54
C VAL A 17 13.46 -9.07 -17.17
N GLY A 18 12.34 -8.54 -17.69
CA GLY A 18 12.23 -7.17 -18.15
C GLY A 18 12.52 -6.18 -17.03
N PHE A 19 12.00 -6.44 -15.83
CA PHE A 19 12.28 -5.67 -14.63
C PHE A 19 13.75 -5.73 -14.22
N ALA A 20 14.38 -6.91 -14.20
CA ALA A 20 15.81 -7.04 -13.91
C ALA A 20 16.70 -6.23 -14.88
N ARG A 21 16.33 -6.17 -16.17
CA ARG A 21 17.02 -5.35 -17.18
C ARG A 21 16.78 -3.86 -17.00
N VAL A 22 15.57 -3.44 -16.64
CA VAL A 22 15.24 -2.03 -16.36
C VAL A 22 15.96 -1.55 -15.10
N CYS A 23 16.01 -2.35 -14.04
CA CYS A 23 16.78 -2.04 -12.84
C CYS A 23 18.28 -1.95 -13.12
N ALA A 24 18.84 -2.87 -13.93
CA ALA A 24 20.23 -2.81 -14.37
C ALA A 24 20.53 -1.58 -15.25
N GLY A 25 19.61 -1.20 -16.15
CA GLY A 25 19.73 -0.01 -17.00
C GLY A 25 19.58 1.31 -16.25
N LEU A 26 18.88 1.32 -15.11
CA LEU A 26 18.73 2.47 -14.23
C LEU A 26 19.80 2.52 -13.12
N GLY A 27 20.78 1.61 -13.13
CA GLY A 27 21.85 1.56 -12.12
C GLY A 27 21.38 1.16 -10.72
N ILE A 28 20.18 0.58 -10.59
CA ILE A 28 19.63 0.12 -9.32
C ILE A 28 20.20 -1.28 -9.04
N ASN A 29 21.37 -1.32 -8.42
CA ASN A 29 21.92 -2.58 -7.92
C ASN A 29 21.08 -3.08 -6.75
N ALA A 30 20.51 -4.29 -6.87
CA ALA A 30 19.73 -4.96 -5.81
C ALA A 30 20.57 -5.35 -4.57
N SER A 31 21.77 -4.80 -4.42
CA SER A 31 22.66 -5.00 -3.29
C SER A 31 22.81 -3.71 -2.49
N THR A 32 21.85 -3.40 -1.62
CA THR A 32 22.17 -2.64 -0.40
C THR A 32 21.12 -2.86 0.68
N THR A 33 21.29 -3.97 1.39
CA THR A 33 20.97 -4.02 2.82
C THR A 33 22.13 -3.35 3.56
N GLY A 34 21.87 -2.23 4.25
CA GLY A 34 22.71 -1.79 5.38
C GLY A 34 23.46 -0.46 5.25
N ALA A 35 23.41 0.26 6.37
CA ALA A 35 24.31 1.31 6.87
C ALA A 35 24.01 2.80 6.58
N SER A 36 23.67 3.48 7.67
CA SER A 36 23.57 4.91 7.95
C SER A 36 24.80 5.74 7.53
N THR A 37 24.61 6.99 7.09
CA THR A 37 25.13 8.20 7.77
C THR A 37 24.67 9.50 7.10
N ALA A 38 24.53 10.54 7.92
CA ALA A 38 23.92 11.84 7.64
C ALA A 38 24.77 12.80 6.78
N ALA A 39 24.12 13.74 6.08
CA ALA A 39 24.40 15.19 6.14
C ALA A 39 23.39 15.97 5.27
N ALA A 40 22.91 17.09 5.81
CA ALA A 40 21.89 17.97 5.24
C ALA A 40 22.44 18.94 4.19
N THR A 41 21.63 19.35 3.21
CA THR A 41 21.27 20.77 2.97
C THR A 41 20.14 20.94 1.94
N SER A 42 19.44 22.07 2.09
CA SER A 42 18.19 22.56 1.50
C SER A 42 18.02 22.54 -0.02
N SER A 43 16.78 22.33 -0.48
CA SER A 43 15.95 23.33 -1.20
C SER A 43 14.83 22.64 -1.99
N GLY A 44 13.59 23.14 -1.88
CA GLY A 44 12.46 22.93 -2.79
C GLY A 44 12.19 21.48 -3.23
N LYS A 45 11.58 20.67 -2.36
CA LYS A 45 11.29 19.26 -2.67
C LYS A 45 9.84 19.11 -3.14
N SER A 46 9.66 18.94 -4.44
CA SER A 46 8.51 18.17 -4.96
C SER A 46 8.52 16.78 -4.33
N PRO A 47 7.37 16.11 -4.14
CA PRO A 47 7.29 14.82 -3.45
C PRO A 47 8.10 13.78 -4.22
N SER A 48 9.38 13.63 -3.87
CA SER A 48 10.25 12.59 -4.42
C SER A 48 9.94 11.32 -3.64
N SER A 49 8.81 10.69 -3.96
CA SER A 49 8.71 9.25 -3.76
C SER A 49 9.94 8.65 -4.46
N SER A 50 10.77 7.90 -3.74
CA SER A 50 11.87 7.21 -4.40
C SER A 50 11.24 6.34 -5.48
N PRO A 51 11.57 6.53 -6.77
CA PRO A 51 10.89 5.85 -7.87
C PRO A 51 10.90 4.32 -7.69
N SER A 52 11.89 3.81 -6.95
CA SER A 52 12.01 2.40 -6.58
C SER A 52 10.81 1.85 -5.80
N SER A 53 10.23 2.60 -4.86
CA SER A 53 9.17 2.07 -3.98
C SER A 53 7.80 2.12 -4.65
N VAL A 54 7.52 3.16 -5.45
CA VAL A 54 6.30 3.23 -6.28
C VAL A 54 6.32 2.17 -7.38
N ALA A 55 7.45 1.99 -8.06
CA ALA A 55 7.60 0.95 -9.08
C ALA A 55 7.39 -0.46 -8.48
N LEU A 56 7.94 -0.74 -7.29
CA LEU A 56 7.71 -2.01 -6.61
C LEU A 56 6.24 -2.26 -6.29
N VAL A 57 5.51 -1.25 -5.80
CA VAL A 57 4.07 -1.40 -5.49
C VAL A 57 3.25 -1.66 -6.76
N VAL A 58 3.48 -0.91 -7.83
CA VAL A 58 2.75 -1.08 -9.10
C VAL A 58 3.04 -2.46 -9.70
N LEU A 59 4.30 -2.86 -9.75
CA LEU A 59 4.72 -4.12 -10.38
C LEU A 59 4.23 -5.34 -9.61
N ALA A 60 4.39 -5.36 -8.29
CA ALA A 60 3.93 -6.50 -7.52
C ALA A 60 2.39 -6.57 -7.48
N TYR A 61 1.66 -5.44 -7.54
CA TYR A 61 0.21 -5.46 -7.70
C TYR A 61 -0.21 -6.13 -9.00
N HIS A 62 0.45 -5.80 -10.12
CA HIS A 62 0.21 -6.50 -11.39
C HIS A 62 0.57 -7.99 -11.33
N ALA A 63 1.63 -8.37 -10.62
CA ALA A 63 2.00 -9.78 -10.44
C ALA A 63 0.93 -10.56 -9.63
N VAL A 64 0.45 -10.00 -8.53
CA VAL A 64 -0.58 -10.63 -7.67
C VAL A 64 -1.94 -10.67 -8.37
N HIS A 65 -2.37 -9.56 -8.97
CA HIS A 65 -3.68 -9.47 -9.61
C HIS A 65 -3.73 -10.25 -10.93
N GLY A 66 -2.62 -10.32 -11.66
CA GLY A 66 -2.49 -11.18 -12.84
C GLY A 66 -2.59 -12.66 -12.50
N ALA A 67 -2.06 -13.08 -11.34
CA ALA A 67 -2.19 -14.46 -10.87
C ALA A 67 -3.61 -14.82 -10.39
N LEU A 68 -4.33 -13.88 -9.76
CA LEU A 68 -5.70 -14.13 -9.27
C LEU A 68 -6.76 -14.19 -10.40
N VAL A 69 -6.67 -13.30 -11.40
CA VAL A 69 -7.68 -13.22 -12.47
C VAL A 69 -7.68 -14.47 -13.36
N VAL A 70 -6.53 -15.13 -13.51
CA VAL A 70 -6.42 -16.36 -14.32
C VAL A 70 -6.96 -17.59 -13.58
N GLY A 71 -7.09 -17.55 -12.24
CA GLY A 71 -7.64 -18.64 -11.44
C GLY A 71 -9.16 -18.67 -11.29
N ALA A 72 -9.89 -17.69 -11.84
CA ALA A 72 -11.34 -17.52 -11.62
C ALA A 72 -12.21 -17.83 -12.85
N SER A 73 -11.64 -18.29 -13.97
CA SER A 73 -12.40 -18.76 -15.13
C SER A 73 -12.36 -20.28 -15.22
N ASP A 74 -13.19 -20.95 -14.42
CA ASP A 74 -13.67 -22.31 -14.71
C ASP A 74 -15.14 -22.22 -15.10
N ASP A 75 -15.38 -22.28 -16.41
CA ASP A 75 -16.68 -22.52 -17.03
C ASP A 75 -17.25 -23.87 -16.57
N VAL A 76 -18.50 -23.87 -16.13
CA VAL A 76 -19.33 -25.08 -15.99
C VAL A 76 -19.85 -25.47 -17.39
N PRO A 77 -19.47 -26.62 -17.97
CA PRO A 77 -20.17 -27.15 -19.12
C PRO A 77 -21.35 -27.99 -18.65
N GLY A 78 -22.52 -27.73 -19.24
CA GLY A 78 -23.73 -28.50 -19.02
C GLY A 78 -23.59 -29.96 -19.44
N ASP A 79 -24.21 -30.82 -18.65
CA ASP A 79 -24.43 -32.23 -18.94
C ASP A 79 -25.33 -32.39 -20.18
N GLU A 80 -24.77 -32.90 -21.27
CA GLU A 80 -25.49 -33.81 -22.16
C GLU A 80 -24.56 -34.94 -22.62
N ALA A 81 -25.16 -36.14 -22.69
CA ALA A 81 -24.75 -37.35 -23.41
C ALA A 81 -24.09 -38.49 -22.62
N SER A 82 -24.95 -39.48 -22.36
CA SER A 82 -24.74 -40.92 -22.18
C SER A 82 -23.50 -41.55 -22.83
N ILE A 83 -22.85 -42.35 -21.97
CA ILE A 83 -22.13 -43.62 -22.15
C ILE A 83 -22.43 -44.40 -23.45
N ALA A 84 -21.37 -44.79 -24.18
CA ALA A 84 -21.17 -46.15 -24.72
C ALA A 84 -19.71 -46.40 -25.15
N ALA A 85 -19.26 -47.63 -24.92
CA ALA A 85 -17.88 -48.12 -24.91
C ALA A 85 -17.31 -48.56 -26.28
N GLY A 86 -15.99 -48.81 -26.33
CA GLY A 86 -15.34 -49.60 -27.39
C GLY A 86 -13.81 -49.60 -27.33
N GLU A 87 -13.22 -50.73 -26.91
CA GLU A 87 -11.79 -51.06 -26.86
C GLU A 87 -11.04 -51.00 -28.20
N MET A 88 -9.72 -50.74 -28.19
CA MET A 88 -8.68 -51.67 -28.70
C MET A 88 -7.22 -51.13 -28.61
N ASN A 89 -6.39 -51.89 -27.88
CA ASN A 89 -4.98 -52.28 -28.06
C ASN A 89 -3.91 -51.40 -28.78
N GLY A 90 -2.72 -51.35 -28.17
CA GLY A 90 -1.47 -51.77 -28.85
C GLY A 90 -0.22 -50.87 -28.80
N ASN A 91 0.59 -51.04 -27.75
CA ASN A 91 2.08 -51.14 -27.71
C ASN A 91 3.00 -50.15 -28.50
N THR A 92 3.95 -49.48 -27.82
CA THR A 92 5.43 -49.69 -27.93
C THR A 92 6.29 -48.59 -27.25
N SER A 93 7.21 -49.06 -26.39
CA SER A 93 8.56 -48.59 -26.00
C SER A 93 9.15 -47.26 -26.50
N SER A 94 9.63 -46.39 -25.59
CA SER A 94 11.07 -46.04 -25.32
C SER A 94 11.25 -44.68 -24.60
N ILE A 95 12.17 -44.66 -23.63
CA ILE A 95 12.63 -43.64 -22.65
C ILE A 95 13.55 -42.57 -23.32
N PRO A 96 14.09 -41.49 -22.67
CA PRO A 96 13.64 -40.51 -21.66
C PRO A 96 13.68 -39.05 -22.20
N HIS A 97 13.00 -38.07 -21.57
CA HIS A 97 13.62 -36.74 -21.51
C HIS A 97 13.07 -35.83 -20.40
N ALA A 98 14.05 -35.33 -19.64
CA ALA A 98 14.10 -34.05 -18.96
C ALA A 98 13.03 -33.77 -17.89
N GLU A 99 13.50 -33.83 -16.65
CA GLU A 99 13.05 -33.00 -15.54
C GLU A 99 12.81 -31.56 -16.02
N GLY A 100 11.59 -31.27 -16.44
CA GLY A 100 11.10 -29.91 -16.58
C GLY A 100 10.62 -29.49 -15.20
N ALA A 101 11.47 -28.75 -14.49
CA ALA A 101 11.12 -28.08 -13.25
C ALA A 101 9.75 -27.40 -13.41
N THR A 102 8.73 -27.99 -12.80
CA THR A 102 7.44 -27.35 -12.58
C THR A 102 7.63 -26.31 -11.49
N ASP A 103 8.28 -25.19 -11.83
CA ASP A 103 8.26 -23.98 -11.01
C ASP A 103 6.90 -23.30 -11.22
N ALA A 104 5.84 -23.99 -10.80
CA ALA A 104 4.62 -23.28 -10.42
C ALA A 104 5.01 -22.34 -9.27
N PRO A 105 4.59 -21.06 -9.27
CA PRO A 105 4.82 -20.20 -8.13
C PRO A 105 4.17 -20.88 -6.93
N VAL A 106 5.02 -21.40 -6.04
CA VAL A 106 4.57 -22.12 -4.86
C VAL A 106 3.72 -21.12 -4.09
N ALA A 107 2.62 -21.52 -3.46
CA ALA A 107 1.75 -20.59 -2.73
C ALA A 107 2.52 -19.65 -1.76
N GLY A 108 3.73 -20.05 -1.33
CA GLY A 108 4.70 -19.22 -0.62
C GLY A 108 5.20 -17.96 -1.37
N ASP A 109 5.39 -18.01 -2.68
CA ASP A 109 5.86 -16.88 -3.49
C ASP A 109 4.78 -15.79 -3.58
N LEU A 110 3.53 -16.19 -3.82
CA LEU A 110 2.40 -15.23 -3.87
C LEU A 110 2.18 -14.57 -2.49
N ALA A 111 2.27 -15.35 -1.41
CA ALA A 111 2.17 -14.82 -0.05
C ALA A 111 3.32 -13.87 0.30
N TYR A 112 4.55 -14.18 -0.17
CA TYR A 112 5.70 -13.32 -0.02
C TYR A 112 5.50 -11.98 -0.76
N PHE A 113 5.10 -12.00 -2.03
CA PHE A 113 4.87 -10.77 -2.80
C PHE A 113 3.71 -9.94 -2.25
N SER A 114 2.64 -10.58 -1.77
CA SER A 114 1.53 -9.91 -1.09
C SER A 114 1.98 -9.20 0.19
N THR A 115 2.81 -9.87 0.99
CA THR A 115 3.38 -9.29 2.21
C THR A 115 4.30 -8.11 1.90
N LEU A 116 5.15 -8.26 0.89
CA LEU A 116 6.06 -7.19 0.45
C LEU A 116 5.28 -5.98 -0.05
N LEU A 117 4.22 -6.20 -0.84
CA LEU A 117 3.31 -5.14 -1.29
C LEU A 117 2.66 -4.39 -0.15
N ALA A 118 2.10 -5.11 0.81
CA ALA A 118 1.45 -4.49 1.97
C ALA A 118 2.43 -3.61 2.75
N ARG A 119 3.67 -4.08 2.92
CA ARG A 119 4.74 -3.33 3.58
C ARG A 119 5.13 -2.07 2.80
N GLU A 120 5.46 -2.20 1.51
CA GLU A 120 5.89 -1.05 0.69
C GLU A 120 4.77 0.00 0.57
N ARG A 121 3.52 -0.46 0.43
CA ARG A 121 2.34 0.40 0.45
C ARG A 121 2.21 1.16 1.77
N ALA A 122 2.32 0.47 2.90
CA ALA A 122 2.27 1.11 4.22
C ALA A 122 3.39 2.13 4.40
N GLN A 123 4.62 1.84 3.94
CA GLN A 123 5.74 2.77 4.00
C GLN A 123 5.56 3.98 3.08
N TRP A 124 4.96 3.80 1.90
CA TRP A 124 4.60 4.92 1.03
C TRP A 124 3.55 5.82 1.70
N VAL A 125 2.48 5.24 2.23
CA VAL A 125 1.43 5.97 2.95
C VAL A 125 2.02 6.78 4.11
N GLU A 126 2.86 6.15 4.93
CA GLU A 126 3.47 6.83 6.07
C GLU A 126 4.31 8.04 5.64
N ARG A 127 5.12 7.90 4.59
CA ARG A 127 5.94 9.02 4.07
C ARG A 127 5.09 10.17 3.54
N VAL A 128 4.03 9.88 2.79
CA VAL A 128 3.14 10.90 2.25
C VAL A 128 2.42 11.64 3.39
N LEU A 129 2.01 10.94 4.43
CA LEU A 129 1.40 11.57 5.60
C LEU A 129 2.43 12.38 6.40
N GLU A 130 3.64 11.88 6.62
CA GLU A 130 4.71 12.62 7.31
C GLU A 130 5.03 13.96 6.64
N GLU A 131 4.96 14.05 5.30
CA GLU A 131 5.16 15.30 4.55
C GLU A 131 4.11 16.36 4.88
N HIS A 132 2.88 15.95 5.17
CA HIS A 132 1.74 16.86 5.31
C HIS A 132 1.26 17.06 6.75
N MET A 133 1.46 16.08 7.62
CA MET A 133 1.01 16.08 9.01
C MET A 133 2.11 15.68 10.00
N GLY A 134 3.37 15.92 9.63
CA GLY A 134 4.55 15.58 10.43
C GLY A 134 4.51 16.10 11.88
N GLU A 135 3.98 17.29 12.12
CA GLU A 135 3.80 17.83 13.49
C GLU A 135 2.81 17.02 14.33
N LEU A 136 1.74 16.52 13.71
CA LEU A 136 0.76 15.67 14.40
C LEU A 136 1.32 14.29 14.67
N ILE A 137 2.01 13.70 13.68
CA ILE A 137 2.66 12.38 13.81
C ILE A 137 3.77 12.44 14.87
N SER A 138 4.59 13.50 14.86
CA SER A 138 5.67 13.68 15.84
C SER A 138 5.12 13.82 17.26
N PHE A 139 4.01 14.56 17.42
CA PHE A 139 3.31 14.66 18.70
C PHE A 139 2.77 13.32 19.18
N VAL A 140 2.09 12.55 18.31
CA VAL A 140 1.56 11.22 18.66
C VAL A 140 2.69 10.28 19.09
N ARG A 141 3.76 10.18 18.30
CA ARG A 141 4.92 9.32 18.62
C ARG A 141 5.59 9.73 19.93
N TRP A 142 5.74 11.03 20.17
CA TRP A 142 6.24 11.54 21.44
C TRP A 142 5.31 11.15 22.60
N ALA A 143 4.01 11.39 22.48
CA ALA A 143 3.05 11.12 23.54
C ALA A 143 2.95 9.63 23.90
N GLU A 144 3.10 8.74 22.91
CA GLU A 144 3.13 7.28 23.09
C GLU A 144 4.43 6.79 23.78
N ALA A 145 5.55 7.47 23.54
CA ALA A 145 6.87 7.09 24.10
C ALA A 145 7.17 7.71 25.48
N THR A 146 6.33 8.65 25.94
CA THR A 146 6.64 9.54 27.07
C THR A 146 5.91 9.13 28.36
N THR A 147 6.54 9.40 29.51
CA THR A 147 5.95 9.17 30.85
C THR A 147 4.86 10.19 31.18
N ASP A 148 3.99 9.88 32.14
CA ASP A 148 2.87 10.79 32.48
C ASP A 148 3.34 12.16 32.99
N ALA A 149 4.43 12.23 33.78
CA ALA A 149 4.97 13.50 34.28
C ALA A 149 5.51 14.44 33.18
N GLU A 150 6.15 13.86 32.16
CA GLU A 150 6.59 14.60 30.98
C GLU A 150 5.40 14.98 30.09
N ARG A 151 4.35 14.14 30.04
CA ARG A 151 3.13 14.41 29.28
C ARG A 151 2.39 15.63 29.84
N ASP A 152 2.33 15.80 31.15
CA ASP A 152 1.64 16.92 31.82
C ASP A 152 2.36 18.28 31.65
N SER A 153 3.69 18.25 31.51
CA SER A 153 4.53 19.45 31.43
C SER A 153 4.69 19.96 29.99
N GLU A 154 5.07 19.08 29.06
CA GLU A 154 5.36 19.45 27.66
C GLU A 154 4.23 19.11 26.68
N GLY A 155 3.31 18.23 27.08
CA GLY A 155 2.22 17.78 26.21
C GLY A 155 1.26 18.88 25.79
N PRO A 156 0.83 19.81 26.67
CA PRO A 156 -0.02 20.92 26.25
C PRO A 156 0.63 21.81 25.17
N LYS A 157 1.94 22.05 25.28
CA LYS A 157 2.67 22.88 24.30
C LYS A 157 2.78 22.17 22.96
N ARG A 158 3.28 20.93 22.97
CA ARG A 158 3.48 20.12 21.76
C ARG A 158 2.15 19.81 21.07
N GLY A 159 1.16 19.34 21.82
CA GLY A 159 -0.16 19.03 21.31
C GLY A 159 -0.91 20.26 20.80
N GLY A 160 -0.74 21.42 21.45
CA GLY A 160 -1.32 22.68 20.99
C GLY A 160 -0.76 23.14 19.64
N VAL A 161 0.56 23.03 19.44
CA VAL A 161 1.21 23.33 18.14
C VAL A 161 0.71 22.36 17.06
N ALA A 162 0.75 21.06 17.35
CA ALA A 162 0.34 20.02 16.41
C ALA A 162 -1.14 20.14 16.00
N MET A 163 -2.05 20.36 16.95
CA MET A 163 -3.48 20.47 16.67
C MET A 163 -3.84 21.73 15.91
N ARG A 164 -3.23 22.89 16.22
CA ARG A 164 -3.43 24.12 15.43
C ARG A 164 -2.97 23.95 14.00
N PHE A 165 -1.76 23.40 13.82
CA PHE A 165 -1.22 23.14 12.49
C PHE A 165 -2.15 22.25 11.67
N PHE A 166 -2.68 21.19 12.29
CA PHE A 166 -3.65 20.30 11.68
C PHE A 166 -4.99 20.99 11.38
N ALA A 167 -5.57 21.71 12.33
CA ALA A 167 -6.87 22.36 12.20
C ALA A 167 -6.93 23.36 11.03
N GLU A 168 -5.83 24.04 10.75
CA GLU A 168 -5.72 24.99 9.63
C GLU A 168 -5.62 24.31 8.26
N ARG A 169 -5.15 23.05 8.20
CA ARG A 169 -4.68 22.42 6.94
C ARG A 169 -5.36 21.10 6.61
N TRP A 170 -6.10 20.48 7.53
CA TRP A 170 -6.58 19.10 7.41
C TRP A 170 -7.29 18.79 6.08
N SER A 171 -8.13 19.69 5.58
CA SER A 171 -8.85 19.50 4.30
C SER A 171 -7.90 19.61 3.10
N GLY A 172 -6.94 20.53 3.16
CA GLY A 172 -5.86 20.65 2.17
C GLY A 172 -4.93 19.43 2.15
N ILE A 173 -4.71 18.80 3.31
CA ILE A 173 -3.93 17.55 3.42
C ILE A 173 -4.64 16.42 2.67
N ILE A 174 -5.96 16.25 2.86
CA ILE A 174 -6.75 15.24 2.12
C ILE A 174 -6.61 15.44 0.61
N ALA A 175 -6.75 16.68 0.13
CA ALA A 175 -6.58 17.00 -1.28
C ALA A 175 -5.15 16.73 -1.79
N ALA A 176 -4.13 17.03 -0.98
CA ALA A 176 -2.73 16.78 -1.32
C ALA A 176 -2.42 15.28 -1.40
N VAL A 177 -2.92 14.48 -0.45
CA VAL A 177 -2.82 13.02 -0.45
C VAL A 177 -3.48 12.44 -1.70
N ASN A 178 -4.70 12.88 -2.03
CA ASN A 178 -5.36 12.42 -3.25
C ASN A 178 -4.53 12.74 -4.49
N LYS A 179 -4.02 13.97 -4.62
CA LYS A 179 -3.13 14.35 -5.72
C LYS A 179 -1.84 13.52 -5.78
N ALA A 180 -1.26 13.16 -4.64
CA ALA A 180 -0.08 12.30 -4.59
C ALA A 180 -0.37 10.87 -5.07
N VAL A 181 -1.54 10.33 -4.71
CA VAL A 181 -2.02 9.04 -5.23
C VAL A 181 -2.23 9.13 -6.74
N GLU A 182 -2.94 10.15 -7.22
CA GLU A 182 -3.20 10.36 -8.65
C GLU A 182 -1.89 10.43 -9.46
N ALA A 183 -0.89 11.15 -8.93
CA ALA A 183 0.40 11.30 -9.58
C ALA A 183 1.22 10.00 -9.64
N CYS A 184 1.09 9.10 -8.64
CA CYS A 184 1.90 7.88 -8.54
C CYS A 184 1.22 6.64 -9.13
N PHE A 185 -0.11 6.56 -9.04
CA PHE A 185 -0.88 5.34 -9.33
C PHE A 185 -2.02 5.58 -10.35
N GLY A 186 -2.20 6.82 -10.82
CA GLY A 186 -3.32 7.23 -11.66
C GLY A 186 -4.57 7.59 -10.86
N PRO A 187 -5.61 8.10 -11.53
CA PRO A 187 -6.82 8.57 -10.86
C PRO A 187 -7.58 7.44 -10.17
N PRO A 188 -7.95 7.58 -8.88
CA PRO A 188 -8.84 6.63 -8.20
C PRO A 188 -10.14 6.46 -8.98
N ARG A 189 -10.48 5.21 -9.28
CA ARG A 189 -11.72 4.89 -10.00
C ARG A 189 -12.82 4.53 -9.02
N LYS A 190 -13.99 5.16 -9.19
CA LYS A 190 -15.16 4.94 -8.32
C LYS A 190 -15.88 3.60 -8.58
N SER A 191 -15.70 3.01 -9.76
CA SER A 191 -16.50 1.85 -10.22
C SER A 191 -15.84 0.48 -10.02
N VAL A 192 -14.61 0.43 -9.50
CA VAL A 192 -13.84 -0.82 -9.34
C VAL A 192 -13.44 -0.93 -7.87
N GLU A 193 -14.02 -1.89 -7.16
CA GLU A 193 -13.81 -2.06 -5.71
C GLU A 193 -12.34 -2.34 -5.35
N ASP A 194 -11.55 -2.85 -6.30
CA ASP A 194 -10.15 -3.26 -6.13
C ASP A 194 -9.12 -2.44 -6.93
N ASP A 195 -9.47 -1.23 -7.39
CA ASP A 195 -8.49 -0.36 -8.06
C ASP A 195 -7.35 0.03 -7.09
N LEU A 196 -6.10 -0.18 -7.53
CA LEU A 196 -4.91 0.06 -6.71
C LEU A 196 -4.87 1.48 -6.15
N ALA A 197 -5.18 2.50 -6.97
CA ALA A 197 -5.15 3.89 -6.53
C ALA A 197 -6.25 4.15 -5.48
N SER A 198 -7.47 3.65 -5.71
CA SER A 198 -8.56 3.72 -4.72
C SER A 198 -8.21 3.02 -3.40
N GLY A 199 -7.59 1.84 -3.45
CA GLY A 199 -7.16 1.09 -2.27
C GLY A 199 -6.06 1.82 -1.46
N ILE A 200 -5.09 2.40 -2.15
CA ILE A 200 -4.01 3.20 -1.52
C ILE A 200 -4.57 4.48 -0.91
N LEU A 201 -5.47 5.18 -1.62
CA LEU A 201 -6.11 6.38 -1.11
C LEU A 201 -6.91 6.09 0.16
N LYS A 202 -7.73 5.04 0.15
CA LYS A 202 -8.48 4.60 1.34
C LYS A 202 -7.55 4.32 2.51
N GLN A 203 -6.47 3.55 2.29
CA GLN A 203 -5.49 3.27 3.34
C GLN A 203 -4.84 4.54 3.89
N ALA A 204 -4.46 5.49 3.03
CA ALA A 204 -3.87 6.75 3.45
C ALA A 204 -4.84 7.59 4.28
N LEU A 205 -6.10 7.70 3.87
CA LEU A 205 -7.12 8.47 4.58
C LEU A 205 -7.57 7.78 5.88
N THR A 206 -7.57 6.46 5.94
CA THR A 206 -7.74 5.71 7.20
C THR A 206 -6.58 6.00 8.16
N GLN A 207 -5.33 5.95 7.68
CA GLN A 207 -4.16 6.22 8.51
C GLN A 207 -4.13 7.68 9.00
N PHE A 208 -4.48 8.62 8.14
CA PHE A 208 -4.70 10.03 8.51
C PHE A 208 -5.70 10.16 9.67
N LEU A 209 -6.84 9.46 9.58
CA LEU A 209 -7.89 9.48 10.61
C LEU A 209 -7.41 8.86 11.92
N LEU A 210 -6.65 7.77 11.85
CA LEU A 210 -6.07 7.11 13.01
C LEU A 210 -5.12 8.02 13.77
N TYR A 211 -4.24 8.75 13.07
CA TYR A 211 -3.35 9.71 13.71
C TYR A 211 -4.10 10.86 14.38
N HIS A 212 -5.13 11.41 13.74
CA HIS A 212 -5.99 12.41 14.37
C HIS A 212 -6.66 11.87 15.64
N THR A 213 -7.19 10.65 15.59
CA THR A 213 -7.85 10.02 16.75
C THR A 213 -6.87 9.79 17.90
N ARG A 214 -5.68 9.25 17.61
CA ARG A 214 -4.61 9.05 18.59
C ARG A 214 -4.10 10.36 19.19
N ALA A 215 -4.00 11.42 18.40
CA ALA A 215 -3.63 12.74 18.90
C ALA A 215 -4.67 13.28 19.90
N LYS A 216 -5.97 13.07 19.62
CA LYS A 216 -7.05 13.43 20.55
C LYS A 216 -6.97 12.62 21.84
N GLU A 217 -6.79 11.32 21.74
CA GLU A 217 -6.61 10.45 22.91
C GLU A 217 -5.39 10.84 23.75
N ALA A 218 -4.27 11.17 23.10
CA ALA A 218 -3.07 11.66 23.76
C ALA A 218 -3.31 12.98 24.52
N LEU A 219 -4.08 13.90 23.93
CA LEU A 219 -4.48 15.15 24.58
C LEU A 219 -5.43 14.92 25.75
N SER A 220 -6.43 14.05 25.62
CA SER A 220 -7.33 13.72 26.74
C SER A 220 -6.58 13.12 27.94
N LYS A 221 -5.49 12.36 27.70
CA LYS A 221 -4.62 11.83 28.76
C LYS A 221 -3.81 12.89 29.52
N ILE A 222 -3.68 14.10 28.99
CA ILE A 222 -3.02 15.24 29.66
C ILE A 222 -3.96 15.93 30.68
N GLY A 223 -5.25 15.60 30.65
CA GLY A 223 -6.26 16.20 31.52
C GLY A 223 -6.74 17.56 31.04
N GLU A 224 -7.06 18.47 31.98
CA GLU A 224 -7.80 19.70 31.69
C GLU A 224 -7.13 20.60 30.63
N LYS A 225 -5.80 20.69 30.64
CA LYS A 225 -5.06 21.48 29.65
C LYS A 225 -5.19 20.90 28.24
N GLY A 226 -5.20 19.58 28.12
CA GLY A 226 -5.40 18.89 26.84
C GLY A 226 -6.84 19.04 26.33
N GLU A 227 -7.83 18.91 27.21
CA GLU A 227 -9.24 19.11 26.87
C GLU A 227 -9.55 20.54 26.40
N ARG A 228 -8.90 21.55 26.99
CA ARG A 228 -8.99 22.94 26.51
C ARG A 228 -8.49 23.06 25.06
N ILE A 229 -7.37 22.44 24.71
CA ILE A 229 -6.84 22.42 23.34
C ILE A 229 -7.85 21.75 22.40
N LEU A 230 -8.43 20.62 22.79
CA LEU A 230 -9.45 19.93 21.98
C LEU A 230 -10.69 20.78 21.75
N THR A 231 -11.08 21.59 22.73
CA THR A 231 -12.22 22.50 22.61
C THR A 231 -11.92 23.70 21.72
N GLU A 232 -10.72 24.27 21.83
CA GLU A 232 -10.33 25.49 21.10
C GLU A 232 -10.01 25.22 19.63
N VAL A 233 -9.32 24.11 19.34
CA VAL A 233 -8.73 23.85 18.01
C VAL A 233 -8.98 22.43 17.50
N GLY A 234 -9.80 21.65 18.19
CA GLY A 234 -10.15 20.30 17.75
C GLY A 234 -11.00 20.31 16.49
N VAL A 235 -10.62 19.50 15.49
CA VAL A 235 -11.43 19.30 14.30
C VAL A 235 -12.49 18.23 14.59
N GLY A 236 -13.73 18.52 14.22
CA GLY A 236 -14.85 17.59 14.37
C GLY A 236 -14.70 16.37 13.46
N MET A 237 -14.86 15.17 14.02
CA MET A 237 -14.81 13.92 13.27
C MET A 237 -15.80 13.87 12.08
N PRO A 238 -17.05 14.37 12.19
CA PRO A 238 -17.99 14.36 11.07
C PRO A 238 -17.48 15.12 9.83
N ALA A 239 -16.79 16.25 10.02
CA ALA A 239 -16.25 17.04 8.92
C ALA A 239 -15.14 16.29 8.18
N ILE A 240 -14.23 15.66 8.94
CA ILE A 240 -13.15 14.85 8.36
C ILE A 240 -13.72 13.66 7.59
N VAL A 241 -14.66 12.92 8.19
CA VAL A 241 -15.27 11.74 7.57
C VAL A 241 -16.01 12.14 6.29
N PHE A 242 -16.74 13.25 6.29
CA PHE A 242 -17.41 13.75 5.09
C PHE A 242 -16.43 14.02 3.95
N GLU A 243 -15.33 14.73 4.23
CA GLU A 243 -14.33 15.06 3.20
C GLU A 243 -13.58 13.81 2.69
N ILE A 244 -13.31 12.84 3.57
CA ILE A 244 -12.75 11.54 3.19
C ILE A 244 -13.69 10.84 2.21
N LYS A 245 -14.97 10.70 2.56
CA LYS A 245 -15.97 10.03 1.71
C LYS A 245 -16.12 10.70 0.35
N LYS A 246 -16.12 12.03 0.33
CA LYS A 246 -16.11 12.82 -0.90
C LYS A 246 -14.89 12.52 -1.76
N SER A 247 -13.71 12.39 -1.14
CA SER A 247 -12.44 12.11 -1.83
C SER A 247 -12.32 10.66 -2.31
N THR A 248 -12.90 9.69 -1.60
CA THR A 248 -12.94 8.28 -2.00
C THR A 248 -14.11 7.95 -2.95
N GLY A 249 -15.01 8.91 -3.17
CA GLY A 249 -16.18 8.75 -4.04
C GLY A 249 -17.33 7.96 -3.42
N GLU A 250 -17.38 7.86 -2.09
CA GLU A 250 -18.46 7.22 -1.31
C GLU A 250 -19.68 8.13 -1.11
N VAL A 251 -19.59 9.40 -1.54
CA VAL A 251 -20.67 10.41 -1.52
C VAL A 251 -20.73 11.11 -2.88
#